data_AF-A0A812RS78-F1
#
_entry.id   AF-A0A812RS78-F1
#
_cell.length_a   1.000
_cell.length_b   1.000
_cell.length_c   1.000
_cell.angle_alpha   90.00
_cell.angle_beta   90.00
_cell.angle_gamma   90.00
#
_symmetry.space_group_name_H-M   'P 1'
#
loop_
_entity.id
_entity.type
_entity.pdbx_description
1 polymer ?
#
loop_
_entity_poly.entity_id
_entity_poly.type
_entity_poly.pdbx_seq_one_letter_code
_entity_poly.pdbx_strand_id
1 'polypeptide(L)'
;MKGAKNESWSCEEMEEVEDIEAMIERMNFETPEEDSGSTEMTSKKPSETEPAELPSKKPSLLSIPLETIGHRLSQRQETVNSSQHKWWTYKFAHVVAWVVQILFTLASVVLLALWIRHVHPEAYVVTFFVMVIAALAYLAKVTGMGDVTIGGRKVPVIRYIDWITTTPLMLFELCMIGGAEKHTFFMVIGCDLMMLTGGIVAAMIVPKAKVGLKYLWFFSSVFFFALMIAALQVDVANGTVKNRPADVQLLFSRLEWLTIISWSGYPVVVLLGRAHAGLISKGMEDALLCILDCISKIGMEGFVVATCSAEGAQCHVKDKAY
;
A
#
# COMPACT_ATOMS: atom_id res chain seq x y z
N MET A 1 -34.19 15.14 28.92
CA MET A 1 -33.37 14.25 28.06
C MET A 1 -31.92 14.33 28.54
N LYS A 2 -31.25 13.19 28.49
CA LYS A 2 -30.09 12.73 29.29
C LYS A 2 -28.87 13.68 29.34
N GLY A 3 -28.31 13.80 30.54
CA GLY A 3 -27.00 14.41 30.82
C GLY A 3 -25.84 13.42 30.64
N ALA A 4 -24.68 13.98 30.31
CA ALA A 4 -23.42 13.26 30.15
C ALA A 4 -22.88 12.78 31.50
N LYS A 5 -22.45 11.52 31.57
CA LYS A 5 -21.68 10.98 32.69
C LYS A 5 -20.20 11.18 32.37
N ASN A 6 -19.48 11.83 33.28
CA ASN A 6 -18.02 11.78 33.35
C ASN A 6 -17.63 10.41 33.89
N GLU A 7 -16.80 9.67 33.15
CA GLU A 7 -16.16 8.45 33.64
C GLU A 7 -14.90 8.87 34.42
N SER A 8 -14.93 8.62 35.73
CA SER A 8 -13.78 8.75 36.64
C SER A 8 -13.04 7.41 36.68
N TRP A 9 -11.76 7.43 36.34
CA TRP A 9 -10.85 6.28 36.43
C TRP A 9 -10.64 5.86 37.89
N SER A 10 -10.55 4.56 38.17
CA SER A 10 -10.31 4.05 39.52
C SER A 10 -8.82 4.16 39.89
N CYS A 11 -8.51 4.25 41.19
CA CYS A 11 -7.13 4.42 41.67
C CYS A 11 -6.20 3.25 41.29
N GLU A 12 -6.72 2.04 41.05
CA GLU A 12 -5.91 0.88 40.63
C GLU A 12 -5.33 1.04 39.22
N GLU A 13 -6.07 1.68 38.29
CA GLU A 13 -5.59 1.93 36.92
C GLU A 13 -4.54 3.06 36.88
N MET A 14 -4.48 3.93 37.88
CA MET A 14 -3.43 4.96 37.99
C MET A 14 -2.12 4.40 38.56
N GLU A 15 -2.18 3.40 39.45
CA GLU A 15 -0.98 2.73 39.99
C GLU A 15 -0.24 1.91 38.91
N GLU A 16 -0.96 1.23 38.01
CA GLU A 16 -0.33 0.49 36.89
C GLU A 16 0.36 1.41 35.86
N VAL A 17 -0.10 2.65 35.71
CA VAL A 17 0.51 3.62 34.78
C VAL A 17 1.77 4.26 35.38
N GLU A 18 1.79 4.55 36.68
CA GLU A 18 2.98 5.04 37.37
C GLU A 18 4.12 4.01 37.37
N ASP A 19 3.80 2.71 37.52
CA ASP A 19 4.80 1.64 37.48
C ASP A 19 5.46 1.48 36.08
N ILE A 20 4.72 1.74 35.01
CA ILE A 20 5.25 1.71 33.63
C ILE A 20 6.15 2.94 33.36
N GLU A 21 5.77 4.12 33.84
CA GLU A 21 6.60 5.33 33.69
C GLU A 21 7.91 5.21 34.47
N ALA A 22 7.87 4.64 35.69
CA ALA A 22 9.06 4.36 36.49
C ALA A 22 9.97 3.29 35.85
N MET A 23 9.41 2.32 35.12
CA MET A 23 10.18 1.34 34.34
C MET A 23 10.90 1.97 33.15
N ILE A 24 10.28 2.95 32.49
CA ILE A 24 10.85 3.65 31.33
C ILE A 24 12.01 4.57 31.76
N GLU A 25 11.92 5.19 32.93
CA GLU A 25 12.96 6.08 33.45
C GLU A 25 14.23 5.32 33.86
N ARG A 26 14.11 4.07 34.32
CA ARG A 26 15.26 3.20 34.67
C ARG A 26 16.04 2.66 33.46
N MET A 27 15.53 2.77 32.24
CA MET A 27 16.21 2.26 31.04
C MET A 27 17.08 3.32 30.31
N ASN A 28 17.20 4.53 30.84
CA ASN A 28 17.79 5.66 30.10
C ASN A 28 18.96 6.37 30.81
N PHE A 29 19.87 5.61 31.44
CA PHE A 29 21.14 6.16 31.91
C PHE A 29 22.32 5.25 31.53
N GLU A 30 23.10 5.70 30.54
CA GLU A 30 24.56 5.58 30.47
C GLU A 30 25.07 6.27 29.19
N THR A 31 25.58 7.49 29.32
CA THR A 31 26.50 8.09 28.33
C THR A 31 27.74 8.57 29.10
N PRO A 32 28.96 8.13 28.77
CA PRO A 32 30.16 8.60 29.46
C PRO A 32 30.58 10.01 29.01
N GLU A 33 31.16 10.74 29.97
CA GLU A 33 31.67 12.10 29.91
C GLU A 33 32.86 12.27 28.93
N GLU A 34 32.91 13.43 28.25
CA GLU A 34 34.09 13.91 27.52
C GLU A 34 35.10 14.53 28.51
N ASP A 35 36.31 13.96 28.55
CA ASP A 35 37.43 14.46 29.35
C ASP A 35 38.22 15.53 28.58
N SER A 36 38.45 16.67 29.25
CA SER A 36 39.18 17.82 28.74
C SER A 36 40.69 17.67 28.98
N GLY A 37 41.44 17.37 27.92
CA GLY A 37 42.90 17.25 27.94
C GLY A 37 43.62 18.48 27.37
N SER A 38 44.53 19.02 28.16
CA SER A 38 45.33 20.24 28.02
C SER A 38 46.28 20.34 26.82
N THR A 39 46.47 21.59 26.37
CA THR A 39 47.48 22.09 25.43
C THR A 39 48.92 21.86 25.92
N GLU A 40 49.79 21.31 25.06
CA GLU A 40 51.23 21.52 25.17
C GLU A 40 51.91 21.58 23.78
N MET A 41 52.88 22.49 23.67
CA MET A 41 53.48 22.97 22.43
C MET A 41 54.95 22.52 22.39
N THR A 42 55.38 21.76 21.37
CA THR A 42 56.80 21.56 21.04
C THR A 42 57.04 21.42 19.52
N SER A 43 58.30 21.52 19.11
CA SER A 43 58.83 22.20 17.92
C SER A 43 59.73 21.30 17.04
N LYS A 44 59.79 21.61 15.72
CA LYS A 44 60.82 21.24 14.68
C LYS A 44 60.95 19.74 14.31
N LYS A 45 61.34 19.28 13.11
CA LYS A 45 61.88 19.79 11.81
C LYS A 45 61.63 18.68 10.71
N PRO A 46 61.92 18.89 9.40
CA PRO A 46 61.34 18.12 8.28
C PRO A 46 62.22 16.98 7.70
N SER A 47 61.59 16.23 6.78
CA SER A 47 62.10 15.40 5.67
C SER A 47 62.03 13.87 5.85
N GLU A 48 61.28 13.18 4.99
CA GLU A 48 61.80 12.19 4.02
C GLU A 48 60.68 11.57 3.15
N THR A 49 60.97 11.57 1.84
CA THR A 49 60.51 10.74 0.71
C THR A 49 59.37 9.71 0.87
N GLU A 50 58.35 9.88 0.03
CA GLU A 50 57.27 8.93 -0.28
C GLU A 50 57.62 8.09 -1.54
N PRO A 51 57.54 6.75 -1.54
CA PRO A 51 57.49 5.96 -2.77
C PRO A 51 56.04 5.62 -3.17
N ALA A 52 55.80 5.69 -4.49
CA ALA A 52 54.51 5.57 -5.15
C ALA A 52 53.64 4.36 -4.76
N GLU A 53 52.39 4.61 -4.39
CA GLU A 53 51.34 3.60 -4.26
C GLU A 53 50.76 3.21 -5.64
N LEU A 54 50.66 1.90 -5.89
CA LEU A 54 49.93 1.30 -7.00
C LEU A 54 48.41 1.58 -6.92
N PRO A 55 47.68 1.60 -8.05
CA PRO A 55 46.29 2.03 -8.07
C PRO A 55 45.37 1.08 -7.30
N SER A 56 44.52 1.69 -6.47
CA SER A 56 43.59 1.04 -5.56
C SER A 56 42.65 0.05 -6.27
N LYS A 57 42.55 -1.13 -5.68
CA LYS A 57 41.64 -2.22 -6.04
C LYS A 57 40.19 -1.71 -5.86
N LYS A 58 39.36 -1.76 -6.92
CA LYS A 58 37.92 -1.47 -6.84
C LYS A 58 37.29 -2.23 -5.65
N PRO A 59 36.52 -1.59 -4.77
CA PRO A 59 35.91 -2.28 -3.65
C PRO A 59 34.89 -3.31 -4.16
N SER A 60 34.93 -4.51 -3.57
CA SER A 60 33.96 -5.57 -3.82
C SER A 60 32.56 -5.08 -3.43
N LEU A 61 31.56 -5.44 -4.24
CA LEU A 61 30.16 -5.02 -4.07
C LEU A 61 29.48 -5.54 -2.78
N LEU A 62 30.17 -6.34 -1.95
CA LEU A 62 29.56 -7.17 -0.92
C LEU A 62 29.86 -6.75 0.53
N SER A 63 30.38 -5.54 0.77
CA SER A 63 30.62 -5.04 2.13
C SER A 63 30.34 -3.55 2.23
N ILE A 64 29.09 -3.14 1.97
CA ILE A 64 28.66 -1.78 2.31
C ILE A 64 28.29 -1.79 3.80
N PRO A 65 28.96 -1.00 4.67
CA PRO A 65 28.61 -0.94 6.08
C PRO A 65 27.18 -0.44 6.30
N LEU A 66 26.46 -0.98 7.29
CA LEU A 66 25.08 -0.55 7.62
C LEU A 66 24.98 0.97 7.88
N GLU A 67 26.01 1.56 8.47
CA GLU A 67 26.12 3.01 8.67
C GLU A 67 26.15 3.78 7.34
N THR A 68 26.83 3.26 6.33
CA THR A 68 26.86 3.85 4.99
C THR A 68 25.49 3.80 4.32
N ILE A 69 24.72 2.73 4.56
CA ILE A 69 23.33 2.62 4.08
C ILE A 69 22.44 3.64 4.80
N GLY A 70 22.55 3.74 6.13
CA GLY A 70 21.81 4.72 6.94
C GLY A 70 22.03 6.16 6.45
N HIS A 71 23.29 6.55 6.23
CA HIS A 71 23.63 7.87 5.71
C HIS A 71 23.08 8.13 4.30
N ARG A 72 23.10 7.12 3.41
CA ARG A 72 22.51 7.26 2.06
C ARG A 72 20.99 7.42 2.13
N LEU A 73 20.33 6.71 3.03
CA LEU A 73 18.88 6.81 3.22
C LEU A 73 18.47 8.18 3.76
N SER A 74 19.18 8.72 4.77
CA SER A 74 18.91 10.05 5.30
C SER A 74 19.14 11.13 4.24
N GLN A 75 20.26 11.07 3.50
CA GLN A 75 20.54 11.99 2.40
C GLN A 75 19.45 11.94 1.32
N ARG A 76 18.95 10.73 1.01
CA ARG A 76 17.84 10.57 0.07
C ARG A 76 16.56 11.20 0.59
N GLN A 77 16.20 10.98 1.85
CA GLN A 77 15.02 11.57 2.49
C GLN A 77 15.09 13.10 2.46
N GLU A 78 16.24 13.70 2.75
CA GLU A 78 16.46 15.16 2.67
C GLU A 78 16.31 15.69 1.24
N THR A 79 16.87 14.98 0.26
CA THR A 79 16.74 15.31 -1.17
C THR A 79 15.27 15.25 -1.61
N VAL A 80 14.52 14.24 -1.17
CA VAL A 80 13.09 14.13 -1.43
C VAL A 80 12.33 15.25 -0.74
N ASN A 81 12.65 15.56 0.51
CA ASN A 81 11.98 16.61 1.27
C ASN A 81 12.20 18.01 0.71
N SER A 82 13.37 18.28 0.13
CA SER A 82 13.66 19.55 -0.55
C SER A 82 13.04 19.61 -1.96
N SER A 83 12.94 18.48 -2.65
CA SER A 83 12.42 18.42 -4.02
C SER A 83 10.90 18.22 -4.11
N GLN A 84 10.24 17.78 -3.05
CA GLN A 84 8.79 17.51 -3.06
C GLN A 84 7.97 18.77 -3.38
N HIS A 85 8.47 19.97 -3.05
CA HIS A 85 7.82 21.23 -3.34
C HIS A 85 7.97 21.70 -4.79
N LYS A 86 8.80 21.02 -5.58
CA LYS A 86 9.02 21.40 -6.98
C LYS A 86 7.76 21.14 -7.78
N TRP A 87 7.28 22.22 -8.39
CA TRP A 87 6.00 22.30 -9.09
C TRP A 87 5.77 21.21 -10.15
N TRP A 88 6.83 20.76 -10.85
CA TRP A 88 6.67 19.75 -11.89
C TRP A 88 6.19 18.41 -11.33
N THR A 89 6.60 18.04 -10.11
CA THR A 89 6.22 16.76 -9.50
C THR A 89 4.73 16.70 -9.19
N TYR A 90 4.18 17.80 -8.67
CA TYR A 90 2.75 17.96 -8.46
C TYR A 90 1.99 18.01 -9.77
N LYS A 91 2.48 18.78 -10.75
CA LYS A 91 1.83 18.87 -12.06
C LYS A 91 1.76 17.53 -12.77
N PHE A 92 2.86 16.79 -12.78
CA PHE A 92 2.89 15.45 -13.37
C PHE A 92 1.87 14.53 -12.69
N ALA A 93 1.90 14.43 -11.37
CA ALA A 93 0.96 13.60 -10.61
C ALA A 93 -0.50 14.02 -10.82
N HIS A 94 -0.75 15.33 -10.91
CA HIS A 94 -2.09 15.87 -11.14
C HIS A 94 -2.61 15.57 -12.55
N VAL A 95 -1.76 15.70 -13.58
CA VAL A 95 -2.10 15.32 -14.96
C VAL A 95 -2.40 13.82 -15.04
N VAL A 96 -1.54 12.98 -14.45
CA VAL A 96 -1.77 11.53 -14.39
C VAL A 96 -3.10 11.24 -13.70
N ALA A 97 -3.38 11.85 -12.55
CA ALA A 97 -4.63 11.65 -11.83
C ALA A 97 -5.87 12.07 -12.64
N TRP A 98 -5.81 13.17 -13.40
CA TRP A 98 -6.89 13.57 -14.31
C TRP A 98 -7.10 12.56 -15.45
N VAL A 99 -6.02 12.07 -16.06
CA VAL A 99 -6.12 11.02 -17.09
C VAL A 99 -6.80 9.78 -16.53
N VAL A 100 -6.37 9.31 -15.35
CA VAL A 100 -6.96 8.15 -14.68
C VAL A 100 -8.44 8.39 -14.31
N GLN A 101 -8.78 9.58 -13.82
CA GLN A 101 -10.17 9.96 -13.54
C GLN A 101 -11.05 9.86 -14.80
N ILE A 102 -10.56 10.37 -15.93
CA ILE A 102 -11.29 10.34 -17.20
C ILE A 102 -11.47 8.90 -17.67
N LEU A 103 -10.42 8.07 -17.57
CA LEU A 103 -10.50 6.66 -17.94
C LEU A 103 -11.54 5.89 -17.12
N PHE A 104 -11.57 6.06 -15.79
CA PHE A 104 -12.59 5.45 -14.94
C PHE A 104 -14.00 5.93 -15.25
N THR A 105 -14.15 7.22 -15.56
CA THR A 105 -15.45 7.79 -15.96
C THR A 105 -15.92 7.21 -17.29
N LEU A 106 -15.04 7.13 -18.29
CA LEU A 106 -15.37 6.55 -19.59
C LEU A 106 -15.72 5.06 -19.45
N ALA A 107 -14.95 4.29 -18.69
CA ALA A 107 -15.26 2.89 -18.41
C ALA A 107 -16.64 2.73 -17.75
N SER A 108 -16.95 3.56 -16.76
CA SER A 108 -18.26 3.59 -16.09
C SER A 108 -19.41 3.85 -17.07
N VAL A 109 -19.25 4.82 -17.97
CA VAL A 109 -20.25 5.17 -18.99
C VAL A 109 -20.45 4.04 -20.00
N VAL A 110 -19.37 3.39 -20.43
CA VAL A 110 -19.43 2.23 -21.33
C VAL A 110 -20.18 1.08 -20.66
N LEU A 111 -19.85 0.74 -19.41
CA LEU A 111 -20.50 -0.33 -18.66
C LEU A 111 -21.99 -0.03 -18.42
N LEU A 112 -22.34 1.21 -18.08
CA LEU A 112 -23.73 1.64 -17.97
C LEU A 112 -24.48 1.46 -19.30
N ALA A 113 -23.87 1.83 -20.43
CA ALA A 113 -24.48 1.67 -21.74
C ALA A 113 -24.66 0.19 -22.13
N LEU A 114 -23.72 -0.68 -21.77
CA LEU A 114 -23.85 -2.14 -21.97
C LEU A 114 -24.96 -2.74 -21.10
N TRP A 115 -25.07 -2.29 -19.86
CA TRP A 115 -26.13 -2.72 -18.94
C TRP A 115 -27.52 -2.28 -19.42
N ILE A 116 -27.69 -1.02 -19.86
CA ILE A 116 -28.95 -0.51 -20.44
C ILE A 116 -29.38 -1.31 -21.68
N ARG A 117 -28.41 -1.83 -22.44
CA ARG A 117 -28.67 -2.69 -23.61
C ARG A 117 -28.91 -4.16 -23.27
N HIS A 118 -28.95 -4.52 -21.98
CA HIS A 118 -29.17 -5.89 -21.49
C HIS A 118 -28.22 -6.95 -22.06
N VAL A 119 -26.98 -6.58 -22.39
CA VAL A 119 -25.98 -7.49 -22.98
C VAL A 119 -25.34 -8.39 -21.91
N HIS A 120 -26.04 -9.31 -21.25
CA HIS A 120 -25.51 -10.10 -20.10
C HIS A 120 -25.32 -9.29 -18.79
N PRO A 121 -26.41 -8.79 -18.17
CA PRO A 121 -26.36 -7.82 -17.07
C PRO A 121 -25.65 -8.30 -15.80
N GLU A 122 -25.64 -9.60 -15.50
CA GLU A 122 -25.05 -10.14 -14.27
C GLU A 122 -23.52 -9.99 -14.22
N ALA A 123 -22.86 -9.96 -15.38
CA ALA A 123 -21.41 -9.84 -15.48
C ALA A 123 -20.87 -8.41 -15.29
N TYR A 124 -21.74 -7.39 -15.21
CA TYR A 124 -21.30 -5.99 -15.20
C TYR A 124 -21.57 -5.23 -13.92
N VAL A 125 -22.46 -5.72 -13.05
CA VAL A 125 -22.91 -4.91 -11.91
C VAL A 125 -21.74 -4.63 -10.98
N VAL A 126 -20.93 -5.64 -10.68
CA VAL A 126 -19.78 -5.50 -9.79
C VAL A 126 -18.69 -4.66 -10.46
N THR A 127 -18.26 -5.02 -11.67
CA THR A 127 -17.35 -4.22 -12.51
C THR A 127 -17.76 -2.74 -12.62
N PHE A 128 -19.07 -2.46 -12.81
CA PHE A 128 -19.60 -1.09 -12.87
C PHE A 128 -19.39 -0.34 -11.56
N PHE A 129 -19.69 -0.97 -10.41
CA PHE A 129 -19.45 -0.34 -9.11
C PHE A 129 -17.97 -0.11 -8.85
N VAL A 130 -17.08 -1.04 -9.22
CA VAL A 130 -15.63 -0.84 -9.13
C VAL A 130 -15.20 0.42 -9.90
N MET A 131 -15.66 0.56 -11.14
CA MET A 131 -15.32 1.72 -11.99
C MET A 131 -15.90 3.03 -11.46
N VAL A 132 -17.16 3.03 -11.00
CA VAL A 132 -17.82 4.26 -10.51
C VAL A 132 -17.22 4.73 -9.19
N ILE A 133 -16.96 3.80 -8.26
CA ILE A 133 -16.30 4.13 -6.99
C ILE A 133 -14.92 4.74 -7.27
N ALA A 134 -14.12 4.11 -8.14
CA ALA A 134 -12.82 4.64 -8.54
C ALA A 134 -12.96 6.02 -9.22
N ALA A 135 -13.92 6.20 -10.13
CA ALA A 135 -14.16 7.49 -10.79
C ALA A 135 -14.47 8.61 -9.78
N LEU A 136 -15.32 8.33 -8.77
CA LEU A 136 -15.68 9.28 -7.72
C LEU A 136 -14.51 9.57 -6.78
N ALA A 137 -13.75 8.55 -6.39
CA ALA A 137 -12.56 8.71 -5.56
C ALA A 137 -11.49 9.56 -6.26
N TYR A 138 -11.28 9.32 -7.56
CA TYR A 138 -10.36 10.11 -8.37
C TYR A 138 -10.87 11.53 -8.61
N LEU A 139 -12.19 11.73 -8.76
CA LEU A 139 -12.79 13.07 -8.79
C LEU A 139 -12.50 13.84 -7.50
N ALA A 140 -12.70 13.22 -6.34
CA ALA A 140 -12.35 13.82 -5.05
C ALA A 140 -10.83 14.07 -4.91
N LYS A 141 -9.99 13.18 -5.43
CA LYS A 141 -8.53 13.36 -5.47
C LYS A 141 -8.13 14.59 -6.28
N VAL A 142 -8.62 14.72 -7.52
CA VAL A 142 -8.22 15.82 -8.43
C VAL A 142 -8.81 17.16 -8.02
N THR A 143 -9.97 17.18 -7.37
CA THR A 143 -10.57 18.41 -6.80
C THR A 143 -9.96 18.82 -5.45
N GLY A 144 -9.02 18.03 -4.91
CA GLY A 144 -8.34 18.32 -3.66
C GLY A 144 -9.13 17.97 -2.39
N MET A 145 -10.26 17.26 -2.53
CA MET A 145 -11.13 16.81 -1.44
C MET A 145 -10.72 15.43 -0.86
N GLY A 146 -9.61 14.86 -1.34
CA GLY A 146 -9.22 13.48 -1.02
C GLY A 146 -8.28 13.26 0.18
N ASP A 147 -7.69 14.33 0.72
CA ASP A 147 -6.68 14.27 1.78
C ASP A 147 -7.26 14.81 3.12
N VAL A 148 -6.89 14.18 4.24
CA VAL A 148 -7.13 14.71 5.60
C VAL A 148 -5.79 15.01 6.27
N THR A 149 -5.72 16.09 7.06
CA THR A 149 -4.50 16.44 7.80
C THR A 149 -4.54 15.81 9.20
N ILE A 150 -3.61 14.90 9.47
CA ILE A 150 -3.42 14.27 10.78
C ILE A 150 -2.00 14.60 11.24
N GLY A 151 -1.85 15.23 12.42
CA GLY A 151 -0.53 15.58 12.96
C GLY A 151 0.35 16.39 11.99
N GLY A 152 -0.24 17.30 11.21
CA GLY A 152 0.46 18.12 10.21
C GLY A 152 0.81 17.40 8.90
N ARG A 153 0.47 16.11 8.74
CA ARG A 153 0.69 15.33 7.51
C ARG A 153 -0.62 15.15 6.75
N LYS A 154 -0.60 15.36 5.44
CA LYS A 154 -1.73 15.01 4.55
C LYS A 154 -1.76 13.51 4.29
N VAL A 155 -2.77 12.83 4.81
CA VAL A 155 -3.08 11.42 4.60
C VAL A 155 -4.14 11.30 3.50
N PRO A 156 -3.93 10.51 2.45
CA PRO A 156 -4.85 10.39 1.32
C PRO A 156 -6.03 9.46 1.66
N VAL A 157 -6.96 9.92 2.50
CA VAL A 157 -8.06 9.09 3.01
C VAL A 157 -8.93 8.54 1.87
N ILE A 158 -9.22 9.32 0.83
CA ILE A 158 -10.07 8.85 -0.27
C ILE A 158 -9.49 7.65 -1.03
N ARG A 159 -8.15 7.54 -1.06
CA ARG A 159 -7.45 6.41 -1.66
C ARG A 159 -7.79 5.11 -0.93
N TYR A 160 -7.82 5.16 0.39
CA TYR A 160 -8.16 4.00 1.19
C TYR A 160 -9.65 3.68 1.17
N ILE A 161 -10.52 4.70 1.02
CA ILE A 161 -11.95 4.50 0.81
C ILE A 161 -12.21 3.79 -0.54
N ASP A 162 -11.54 4.22 -1.61
CA ASP A 162 -11.57 3.52 -2.91
C ASP A 162 -11.16 2.06 -2.73
N TRP A 163 -10.00 1.81 -2.14
CA TRP A 163 -9.49 0.44 -2.04
C TRP A 163 -10.35 -0.45 -1.16
N ILE A 164 -10.71 -0.03 0.07
CA ILE A 164 -11.50 -0.87 0.98
C ILE A 164 -12.90 -1.20 0.46
N THR A 165 -13.38 -0.48 -0.56
CA THR A 165 -14.68 -0.74 -1.20
C THR A 165 -14.53 -1.48 -2.53
N THR A 166 -13.48 -1.22 -3.31
CA THR A 166 -13.26 -1.87 -4.62
C THR A 166 -12.56 -3.22 -4.52
N THR A 167 -11.59 -3.39 -3.61
CA THR A 167 -10.85 -4.66 -3.51
C THR A 167 -11.73 -5.84 -3.10
N PRO A 168 -12.71 -5.72 -2.17
CA PRO A 168 -13.60 -6.84 -1.87
C PRO A 168 -14.51 -7.21 -3.04
N LEU A 169 -14.91 -6.22 -3.86
CA LEU A 169 -15.73 -6.44 -5.05
C LEU A 169 -14.96 -7.19 -6.14
N MET A 170 -13.72 -6.77 -6.42
CA MET A 170 -12.84 -7.43 -7.39
C MET A 170 -12.50 -8.87 -6.96
N LEU A 171 -12.24 -9.08 -5.66
CA LEU A 171 -11.99 -10.41 -5.11
C LEU A 171 -13.24 -11.29 -5.11
N PHE A 172 -14.42 -10.71 -4.89
CA PHE A 172 -15.68 -11.42 -5.06
C PHE A 172 -15.82 -11.96 -6.48
N GLU A 173 -15.57 -11.15 -7.52
CA GLU A 173 -15.62 -11.63 -8.90
C GLU A 173 -14.60 -12.75 -9.16
N LEU A 174 -13.37 -12.59 -8.68
CA LEU A 174 -12.33 -13.62 -8.81
C LEU A 174 -12.73 -14.94 -8.13
N CYS A 175 -13.32 -14.86 -6.93
CA CYS A 175 -13.83 -16.03 -6.20
C CYS A 175 -14.99 -16.70 -6.93
N MET A 176 -15.91 -15.92 -7.52
CA MET A 176 -17.03 -16.45 -8.29
C MET A 176 -16.58 -17.14 -9.58
N ILE A 177 -15.64 -16.54 -10.30
CA ILE A 177 -15.02 -17.15 -11.50
C ILE A 177 -14.29 -18.44 -11.13
N GLY A 178 -13.53 -18.40 -10.03
CA GLY A 178 -12.77 -19.55 -9.54
C GLY A 178 -13.62 -20.63 -8.89
N GLY A 179 -14.89 -20.34 -8.57
CA GLY A 179 -15.75 -21.27 -7.87
C GLY A 179 -15.36 -21.52 -6.43
N ALA A 180 -14.83 -20.52 -5.74
CA ALA A 180 -14.36 -20.63 -4.37
C ALA A 180 -15.47 -21.11 -3.44
N GLU A 181 -15.13 -22.00 -2.51
CA GLU A 181 -16.06 -22.42 -1.46
C GLU A 181 -16.33 -21.26 -0.49
N LYS A 182 -17.48 -21.32 0.20
CA LYS A 182 -17.93 -20.27 1.12
C LYS A 182 -16.87 -19.91 2.18
N HIS A 183 -16.17 -20.91 2.71
CA HIS A 183 -15.15 -20.68 3.73
C HIS A 183 -13.91 -19.97 3.16
N THR A 184 -13.43 -20.39 1.99
CA THR A 184 -12.34 -19.72 1.25
C THR A 184 -12.73 -18.29 0.87
N PHE A 185 -13.96 -18.07 0.41
CA PHE A 185 -14.46 -16.73 0.10
C PHE A 185 -14.34 -15.78 1.32
N PHE A 186 -14.82 -16.20 2.49
CA PHE A 186 -14.70 -15.40 3.71
C PHE A 186 -13.24 -15.21 4.15
N MET A 187 -12.38 -16.21 3.95
CA MET A 187 -10.95 -16.09 4.23
C MET A 187 -10.29 -15.03 3.33
N VAL A 188 -10.57 -15.04 2.02
CA VAL A 188 -10.02 -14.08 1.05
C VAL A 188 -10.49 -12.66 1.37
N ILE A 189 -11.81 -12.46 1.51
CA ILE A 189 -12.37 -11.12 1.81
C ILE A 189 -11.94 -10.64 3.20
N GLY A 190 -11.92 -11.52 4.20
CA GLY A 190 -11.47 -11.19 5.55
C GLY A 190 -10.01 -10.75 5.58
N CYS A 191 -9.13 -11.45 4.87
CA CYS A 191 -7.72 -11.07 4.74
C CYS A 191 -7.55 -9.74 4.00
N ASP A 192 -8.32 -9.47 2.94
CA ASP A 192 -8.31 -8.19 2.24
C ASP A 192 -8.70 -7.03 3.18
N LEU A 193 -9.78 -7.16 3.94
CA LEU A 193 -10.21 -6.13 4.88
C LEU A 193 -9.19 -5.92 6.01
N MET A 194 -8.54 -6.97 6.51
CA MET A 194 -7.46 -6.85 7.50
C MET A 194 -6.20 -6.22 6.92
N MET A 195 -5.85 -6.55 5.67
CA MET A 195 -4.79 -5.89 4.92
C MET A 195 -5.06 -4.39 4.83
N LEU A 196 -6.25 -3.97 4.37
CA LEU A 196 -6.58 -2.54 4.24
C LEU A 196 -6.63 -1.84 5.59
N THR A 197 -7.22 -2.48 6.60
CA THR A 197 -7.28 -1.93 7.97
C THR A 197 -5.88 -1.66 8.50
N GLY A 198 -4.96 -2.63 8.39
CA GLY A 198 -3.58 -2.44 8.84
C GLY A 198 -2.85 -1.34 8.07
N GLY A 199 -3.06 -1.26 6.76
CA GLY A 199 -2.48 -0.20 5.91
C GLY A 199 -3.01 1.20 6.26
N ILE A 200 -4.31 1.32 6.54
CA ILE A 200 -4.96 2.57 6.97
C ILE A 200 -4.41 3.01 8.33
N VAL A 201 -4.38 2.11 9.31
CA VAL A 201 -3.85 2.41 10.65
C VAL A 201 -2.39 2.83 10.58
N ALA A 202 -1.56 2.12 9.81
CA ALA A 202 -0.17 2.49 9.57
C ALA A 202 -0.05 3.91 8.97
N ALA A 203 -0.88 4.25 7.98
CA ALA A 203 -0.85 5.56 7.34
C ALA A 203 -1.30 6.72 8.27
N MET A 204 -2.16 6.44 9.26
CA MET A 204 -2.62 7.41 10.24
C MET A 204 -1.66 7.62 11.41
N ILE A 205 -0.72 6.70 11.65
CA ILE A 205 0.31 6.86 12.69
C ILE A 205 1.37 7.86 12.20
N VAL A 206 1.18 9.12 12.59
CA VAL A 206 2.05 10.25 12.22
C VAL A 206 3.19 10.55 13.22
N PRO A 207 3.03 10.39 14.55
CA PRO A 207 4.08 10.74 15.52
C PRO A 207 5.38 9.97 15.30
N LYS A 208 6.52 10.67 15.28
CA LYS A 208 7.86 10.07 15.12
C LYS A 208 8.22 9.09 16.24
N ALA A 209 7.69 9.30 17.45
CA ALA A 209 7.89 8.40 18.58
C ALA A 209 7.25 7.01 18.39
N LYS A 210 6.34 6.84 17.42
CA LYS A 210 5.59 5.58 17.19
C LYS A 210 5.99 4.87 15.90
N VAL A 211 7.24 5.05 15.44
CA VAL A 211 7.73 4.43 14.18
C VAL A 211 7.68 2.91 14.22
N GLY A 212 8.03 2.28 15.35
CA GLY A 212 7.93 0.82 15.49
C GLY A 212 6.50 0.31 15.29
N LEU A 213 5.53 0.95 15.94
CA LEU A 213 4.10 0.60 15.81
C LEU A 213 3.59 0.80 14.37
N LYS A 214 4.03 1.85 13.69
CA LYS A 214 3.70 2.08 12.27
C LYS A 214 4.15 0.92 11.38
N TYR A 215 5.40 0.48 11.53
CA TYR A 215 5.91 -0.65 10.74
C TYR A 215 5.27 -1.98 11.14
N LEU A 216 4.92 -2.18 12.41
CA LEU A 216 4.16 -3.35 12.85
C LEU A 216 2.84 -3.46 12.07
N TRP A 217 2.03 -2.39 12.05
CA TRP A 217 0.77 -2.38 11.29
C TRP A 217 0.97 -2.57 9.78
N PHE A 218 2.02 -1.98 9.21
CA PHE A 218 2.37 -2.19 7.81
C PHE A 218 2.73 -3.65 7.50
N PHE A 219 3.58 -4.29 8.31
CA PHE A 219 3.96 -5.68 8.07
C PHE A 219 2.83 -6.66 8.39
N SER A 220 1.96 -6.36 9.35
CA SER A 220 0.70 -7.11 9.55
C SER A 220 -0.20 -7.01 8.31
N SER A 221 -0.32 -5.83 7.69
CA SER A 221 -1.05 -5.66 6.43
C SER A 221 -0.47 -6.52 5.30
N VAL A 222 0.86 -6.52 5.13
CA VAL A 222 1.57 -7.36 4.15
C VAL A 222 1.38 -8.86 4.44
N PHE A 223 1.34 -9.26 5.72
CA PHE A 223 1.06 -10.64 6.11
C PHE A 223 -0.34 -11.08 5.66
N PHE A 224 -1.37 -10.26 5.90
CA PHE A 224 -2.72 -10.58 5.43
C PHE A 224 -2.84 -10.56 3.91
N PHE A 225 -2.11 -9.69 3.21
CA PHE A 225 -1.99 -9.78 1.75
C PHE A 225 -1.44 -11.14 1.31
N ALA A 226 -0.34 -11.61 1.92
CA ALA A 226 0.25 -12.91 1.61
C ALA A 226 -0.71 -14.08 1.91
N LEU A 227 -1.44 -14.02 3.02
CA LEU A 227 -2.47 -15.02 3.35
C LEU A 227 -3.62 -15.03 2.34
N MET A 228 -4.08 -13.87 1.90
CA MET A 228 -5.10 -13.75 0.86
C MET A 228 -4.66 -14.42 -0.44
N ILE A 229 -3.42 -14.15 -0.89
CA ILE A 229 -2.85 -14.79 -2.09
C ILE A 229 -2.70 -16.29 -1.88
N ALA A 230 -2.25 -16.74 -0.70
CA ALA A 230 -2.12 -18.16 -0.40
C ALA A 230 -3.47 -18.88 -0.46
N ALA A 231 -4.54 -18.30 0.08
CA ALA A 231 -5.89 -18.86 0.01
C ALA A 231 -6.39 -18.95 -1.45
N LEU A 232 -6.18 -17.91 -2.25
CA LEU A 232 -6.49 -17.93 -3.69
C LEU A 232 -5.72 -19.03 -4.42
N GLN A 233 -4.42 -19.17 -4.17
CA GLN A 233 -3.57 -20.14 -4.85
C GLN A 233 -3.86 -21.58 -4.45
N VAL A 234 -4.04 -21.85 -3.16
CA VAL A 234 -4.19 -23.21 -2.63
C VAL A 234 -5.60 -23.72 -2.86
N ASP A 235 -6.61 -22.97 -2.42
CA ASP A 235 -7.99 -23.46 -2.39
C ASP A 235 -8.70 -23.25 -3.73
N VAL A 236 -8.39 -22.14 -4.43
CA VAL A 236 -9.10 -21.77 -5.67
C VAL A 236 -8.32 -22.22 -6.90
N ALA A 237 -7.13 -21.69 -7.13
CA ALA A 237 -6.33 -21.98 -8.33
C ALA A 237 -5.93 -23.46 -8.42
N ASN A 238 -5.45 -24.02 -7.31
CA ASN A 238 -5.03 -25.42 -7.25
C ASN A 238 -6.14 -26.39 -6.82
N GLY A 239 -7.30 -25.87 -6.43
CA GLY A 239 -8.47 -26.64 -6.04
C GLY A 239 -9.62 -26.47 -7.03
N THR A 240 -10.58 -25.61 -6.70
CA THR A 240 -11.89 -25.52 -7.39
C THR A 240 -11.78 -25.21 -8.88
N VAL A 241 -10.79 -24.42 -9.30
CA VAL A 241 -10.56 -24.04 -10.70
C VAL A 241 -10.23 -25.25 -11.58
N LYS A 242 -9.54 -26.26 -11.06
CA LYS A 242 -9.14 -27.45 -11.86
C LYS A 242 -10.34 -28.25 -12.37
N ASN A 243 -11.50 -28.10 -11.73
CA ASN A 243 -12.74 -28.75 -12.13
C ASN A 243 -13.59 -27.90 -13.09
N ARG A 244 -13.10 -26.72 -13.48
CA ARG A 244 -13.77 -25.79 -14.40
C ARG A 244 -13.39 -26.04 -15.86
N PRO A 245 -14.20 -25.57 -16.82
CA PRO A 245 -13.83 -25.52 -18.23
C PRO A 245 -12.48 -24.84 -18.49
N ALA A 246 -11.78 -25.25 -19.55
CA ALA A 246 -10.42 -24.77 -19.85
C ALA A 246 -10.32 -23.26 -20.10
N ASP A 247 -11.36 -22.65 -20.67
CA ASP A 247 -11.48 -21.20 -20.87
C ASP A 247 -11.59 -20.45 -19.53
N VAL A 248 -12.36 -20.97 -18.58
CA VAL A 248 -12.47 -20.41 -17.22
C VAL A 248 -11.15 -20.56 -16.46
N GLN A 249 -10.46 -21.70 -16.58
CA GLN A 249 -9.14 -21.89 -15.98
C GLN A 249 -8.13 -20.86 -16.50
N LEU A 250 -8.12 -20.61 -17.81
CA LEU A 250 -7.25 -19.63 -18.44
C LEU A 250 -7.59 -18.20 -17.99
N LEU A 251 -8.88 -17.85 -17.93
CA LEU A 251 -9.34 -16.56 -17.43
C LEU A 251 -8.89 -16.34 -15.98
N PHE A 252 -9.19 -17.30 -15.10
CA PHE A 252 -8.81 -17.22 -13.70
C PHE A 252 -7.30 -17.04 -13.54
N SER A 253 -6.48 -17.86 -14.22
CA SER A 253 -5.02 -17.76 -14.12
C SER A 253 -4.50 -16.39 -14.56
N ARG A 254 -5.08 -15.80 -15.62
CA ARG A 254 -4.72 -14.45 -16.07
C ARG A 254 -5.09 -13.39 -15.03
N LEU A 255 -6.29 -13.46 -14.48
CA LEU A 255 -6.76 -12.51 -13.46
C LEU A 255 -5.94 -12.65 -12.18
N GLU A 256 -5.66 -13.87 -11.74
CA GLU A 256 -4.84 -14.18 -10.57
C GLU A 256 -3.43 -13.60 -10.71
N TRP A 257 -2.72 -13.88 -11.80
CA TRP A 257 -1.38 -13.35 -12.01
C TRP A 257 -1.37 -11.83 -12.14
N LEU A 258 -2.35 -11.26 -12.84
CA LEU A 258 -2.49 -9.80 -12.93
C LEU A 258 -2.71 -9.18 -11.54
N THR A 259 -3.55 -9.82 -10.71
CA THR A 259 -3.79 -9.41 -9.32
C THR A 259 -2.49 -9.47 -8.52
N ILE A 260 -1.82 -10.62 -8.47
CA ILE A 260 -0.58 -10.80 -7.70
C ILE A 260 0.48 -9.77 -8.10
N ILE A 261 0.72 -9.60 -9.40
CA ILE A 261 1.77 -8.72 -9.91
C ILE A 261 1.43 -7.25 -9.63
N SER A 262 0.21 -6.82 -9.98
CA SER A 262 -0.16 -5.41 -9.80
C SER A 262 -0.36 -5.05 -8.33
N TRP A 263 -0.99 -5.90 -7.53
CA TRP A 263 -1.27 -5.63 -6.11
C TRP A 263 -0.01 -5.64 -5.26
N SER A 264 1.00 -6.45 -5.61
CA SER A 264 2.32 -6.40 -4.96
C SER A 264 3.02 -5.04 -5.13
N GLY A 265 2.69 -4.27 -6.17
CA GLY A 265 3.21 -2.92 -6.36
C GLY A 265 2.76 -1.93 -5.28
N TYR A 266 1.56 -2.09 -4.72
CA TYR A 266 0.99 -1.17 -3.73
C TYR A 266 1.79 -1.10 -2.42
N PRO A 267 2.06 -2.21 -1.71
CA PRO A 267 2.86 -2.15 -0.48
C PRO A 267 4.28 -1.66 -0.76
N VAL A 268 4.87 -1.95 -1.93
CA VAL A 268 6.18 -1.41 -2.32
C VAL A 268 6.14 0.11 -2.44
N VAL A 269 5.18 0.67 -3.18
CA VAL A 269 5.05 2.12 -3.35
C VAL A 269 4.73 2.81 -2.02
N VAL A 270 3.86 2.24 -1.19
CA VAL A 270 3.50 2.79 0.13
C VAL A 270 4.67 2.73 1.13
N LEU A 271 5.50 1.68 1.06
CA LEU A 271 6.72 1.55 1.86
C LEU A 271 7.76 2.60 1.48
N LEU A 272 7.96 2.83 0.18
CA LEU A 272 8.87 3.86 -0.31
C LEU A 272 8.34 5.28 -0.11
N GLY A 273 7.01 5.42 -0.06
CA GLY A 273 6.30 6.69 -0.04
C GLY A 273 6.31 7.43 1.29
N ARG A 274 5.47 8.46 1.34
CA ARG A 274 5.41 9.46 2.43
C ARG A 274 4.97 8.87 3.77
N ALA A 275 4.28 7.75 3.81
CA ALA A 275 3.83 7.14 5.06
C ALA A 275 4.99 6.47 5.81
N HIS A 276 5.94 5.86 5.09
CA HIS A 276 6.98 5.00 5.67
C HIS A 276 8.38 5.57 5.45
N ALA A 277 9.09 5.11 4.42
CA ALA A 277 10.52 5.38 4.22
C ALA A 277 10.81 6.77 3.63
N GLY A 278 9.85 7.43 2.98
CA GLY A 278 10.01 8.79 2.44
C GLY A 278 11.09 8.90 1.35
N LEU A 279 11.31 7.83 0.57
CA LEU A 279 12.36 7.72 -0.46
C LEU A 279 11.89 8.20 -1.85
N ILE A 280 10.58 8.38 -2.02
CA ILE A 280 9.95 8.97 -3.20
C ILE A 280 9.07 10.16 -2.80
N SER A 281 8.94 11.13 -3.70
CA SER A 281 8.11 12.32 -3.47
C SER A 281 6.62 11.98 -3.45
N LYS A 282 5.80 12.84 -2.82
CA LYS A 282 4.33 12.70 -2.84
C LYS A 282 3.78 12.55 -4.26
N GLY A 283 4.26 13.40 -5.18
CA GLY A 283 3.82 13.34 -6.58
C GLY A 283 4.18 12.02 -7.27
N MET A 284 5.38 11.48 -7.00
CA MET A 284 5.79 10.19 -7.56
C MET A 284 4.96 9.04 -6.97
N GLU A 285 4.76 9.01 -5.65
CA GLU A 285 3.88 8.03 -5.00
C GLU A 285 2.48 8.07 -5.60
N ASP A 286 1.88 9.26 -5.73
CA ASP A 286 0.57 9.43 -6.31
C ASP A 286 0.52 8.94 -7.77
N ALA A 287 1.50 9.29 -8.61
CA ALA A 287 1.54 8.88 -10.00
C ALA A 287 1.69 7.35 -10.16
N LEU A 288 2.57 6.72 -9.39
CA LEU A 288 2.77 5.27 -9.42
C LEU A 288 1.51 4.52 -9.00
N LEU A 289 0.82 4.99 -7.95
CA LEU A 289 -0.44 4.39 -7.51
C LEU A 289 -1.57 4.62 -8.52
N CYS A 290 -1.60 5.76 -9.22
CA CYS A 290 -2.54 5.97 -10.32
C CYS A 290 -2.35 4.97 -11.46
N ILE A 291 -1.09 4.71 -11.83
CA ILE A 291 -0.76 3.71 -12.86
C ILE A 291 -1.16 2.31 -12.39
N LEU A 292 -0.86 1.97 -11.14
CA LEU A 292 -1.27 0.69 -10.56
C LEU A 292 -2.78 0.53 -10.54
N ASP A 293 -3.54 1.55 -10.17
CA ASP A 293 -5.01 1.53 -10.18
C ASP A 293 -5.57 1.34 -11.60
N CYS A 294 -4.97 1.95 -12.62
CA CYS A 294 -5.36 1.67 -14.00
C CYS A 294 -5.13 0.21 -14.38
N ILE A 295 -3.96 -0.34 -14.05
CA ILE A 295 -3.62 -1.72 -14.41
C ILE A 295 -4.52 -2.71 -13.64
N SER A 296 -4.67 -2.51 -12.32
CA SER A 296 -5.39 -3.43 -11.46
C SER A 296 -6.89 -3.35 -11.69
N LYS A 297 -7.47 -2.16 -11.84
CA LYS A 297 -8.92 -2.02 -12.02
C LYS A 297 -9.30 -2.15 -13.49
N ILE A 298 -8.87 -1.23 -14.35
CA ILE A 298 -9.28 -1.25 -15.77
C ILE A 298 -8.77 -2.51 -16.47
N GLY A 299 -7.55 -2.96 -16.17
CA GLY A 299 -6.99 -4.17 -16.74
C GLY A 299 -7.76 -5.43 -16.33
N MET A 300 -7.96 -5.66 -15.03
CA MET A 300 -8.69 -6.85 -14.56
C MET A 300 -10.14 -6.85 -15.00
N GLU A 301 -10.85 -5.75 -14.76
CA GLU A 301 -12.26 -5.62 -15.14
C GLU A 301 -12.46 -5.68 -16.65
N GLY A 302 -11.50 -5.16 -17.42
CA GLY A 302 -11.48 -5.31 -18.87
C GLY A 302 -11.40 -6.77 -19.32
N PHE A 303 -10.60 -7.60 -18.64
CA PHE A 303 -10.54 -9.04 -18.91
C PHE A 303 -11.84 -9.77 -18.53
N VAL A 304 -12.43 -9.42 -17.38
CA VAL A 304 -13.73 -9.97 -16.94
C VAL A 304 -14.79 -9.66 -17.99
N VAL A 305 -14.95 -8.38 -18.34
CA VAL A 305 -15.94 -7.93 -19.34
C VAL A 305 -15.68 -8.58 -20.70
N ALA A 306 -14.44 -8.57 -21.20
CA ALA A 306 -14.14 -9.11 -22.53
C ALA A 306 -14.42 -10.62 -22.65
N THR A 307 -14.26 -11.37 -21.56
CA THR A 307 -14.38 -12.83 -21.59
C THR A 307 -15.78 -13.30 -21.19
N CYS A 308 -16.39 -12.64 -20.21
CA CYS A 308 -17.67 -13.06 -19.62
C CYS A 308 -18.89 -12.49 -20.34
N SER A 309 -18.70 -11.51 -21.21
CA SER A 309 -19.73 -10.99 -22.13
C SER A 309 -19.81 -11.76 -23.44
N ALA A 310 -18.92 -12.74 -23.66
CA ALA A 310 -18.92 -13.55 -24.87
C ALA A 310 -20.10 -14.53 -24.87
N GLU A 311 -20.72 -14.73 -26.03
CA GLU A 311 -21.83 -15.67 -26.18
C GLU A 311 -21.39 -17.09 -25.77
N GLY A 312 -22.10 -17.68 -24.80
CA GLY A 312 -21.78 -19.00 -24.25
C GLY A 312 -20.78 -19.01 -23.08
N ALA A 313 -20.33 -17.85 -22.59
CA ALA A 313 -19.39 -17.78 -21.46
C ALA A 313 -19.96 -18.41 -20.17
N GLN A 314 -19.14 -19.23 -19.49
CA GLN A 314 -19.47 -19.93 -18.25
C GLN A 314 -18.88 -19.26 -17.00
N CYS A 315 -18.50 -17.98 -17.11
CA CYS A 315 -17.80 -17.25 -16.05
C CYS A 315 -18.54 -17.20 -14.71
N HIS A 316 -19.88 -17.19 -14.76
CA HIS A 316 -20.71 -17.17 -13.57
C HIS A 316 -21.38 -18.53 -13.42
N VAL A 317 -21.24 -19.10 -12.24
CA VAL A 317 -21.88 -20.35 -11.86
C VAL A 317 -23.38 -20.20 -12.01
N LYS A 318 -23.98 -20.86 -13.01
CA LYS A 318 -25.43 -21.03 -13.12
C LYS A 318 -25.88 -22.27 -12.32
N ASP A 319 -25.43 -22.41 -11.10
CA ASP A 319 -25.94 -23.48 -10.24
C ASP A 319 -27.08 -22.96 -9.38
N LYS A 320 -28.23 -23.61 -9.60
CA LYS A 320 -29.47 -23.50 -8.84
C LYS A 320 -29.16 -23.67 -7.34
N ALA A 321 -29.78 -22.82 -6.52
CA ALA A 321 -29.81 -22.83 -5.05
C ALA A 321 -28.71 -22.01 -4.34
N TYR A 322 -29.00 -20.71 -4.23
CA TYR A 322 -29.05 -20.07 -2.91
C TYR A 322 -30.49 -19.68 -2.61
#